data_AF-A0A3A5W986-F1
#
_entry.id   AF-A0A3A5W986-F1
#
_cell.length_a   1.000
_cell.length_b   1.000
_cell.length_c   1.000
_cell.angle_alpha   90.00
_cell.angle_beta   90.00
_cell.angle_gamma   90.00
#
_symmetry.space_group_name_H-M   'P 1'
#
loop_
_entity.id
_entity.type
_entity.pdbx_description
1 polymer ?
#
loop_
_entity_poly.entity_id
_entity_poly.type
_entity_poly.pdbx_seq_one_letter_code
_entity_poly.pdbx_strand_id
1 'polypeptide(L)' 'MGHLADINKSYFSHLLGAWKMAFWFILGGFRLIIHGIIPNFDIHAGQDTVDRYAPPNERSEPSS' A
#
# COMPACT_ATOMS: atom_id res chain seq x y z
N MET A 1 8.08 22.33 8.71
CA MET A 1 7.80 22.35 7.25
C MET A 1 9.00 21.87 6.40
N GLY A 2 10.00 21.15 6.95
CA GLY A 2 11.14 20.64 6.15
C GLY A 2 10.78 19.45 5.26
N HIS A 3 9.99 18.50 5.76
CA HIS A 3 9.70 17.24 5.07
C HIS A 3 8.95 17.38 3.73
N LEU A 4 8.18 18.46 3.51
CA LEU A 4 7.44 18.67 2.26
C LEU A 4 8.35 19.19 1.12
N ALA A 5 9.44 19.89 1.48
CA ALA A 5 10.44 20.36 0.51
C ALA A 5 11.30 19.20 -0.02
N ASP A 6 11.57 18.20 0.82
CA ASP A 6 12.41 17.03 0.49
C ASP A 6 11.79 16.10 -0.58
N ILE A 7 10.48 16.18 -0.79
CA ILE A 7 9.73 15.31 -1.73
C ILE A 7 9.13 16.05 -2.93
N ASN A 8 9.43 17.34 -3.10
CA ASN A 8 8.95 18.18 -4.20
C ASN A 8 7.44 18.03 -4.49
N LYS A 9 6.62 17.95 -3.43
CA LYS A 9 5.17 17.78 -3.52
C LYS A 9 4.47 18.90 -2.77
N SER A 10 3.42 19.45 -3.38
CA SER A 10 2.44 20.29 -2.68
C SER A 10 1.88 19.52 -1.48
N TYR A 11 1.63 20.23 -0.37
CA TYR A 11 0.99 19.67 0.82
C TYR A 11 -0.25 18.83 0.49
N PHE A 12 -1.07 19.30 -0.45
CA PHE A 12 -2.28 18.60 -0.86
C PHE A 12 -1.99 17.28 -1.60
N SER A 13 -0.95 17.24 -2.44
CA SER A 13 -0.50 16.01 -3.12
C SER A 13 0.04 14.99 -2.11
N HIS A 14 0.78 15.46 -1.11
CA HIS A 14 1.29 14.60 -0.04
C HIS A 14 0.16 14.04 0.84
N LEU A 15 -0.79 14.89 1.23
CA LEU A 15 -1.96 14.50 2.03
C LEU A 15 -2.83 13.47 1.30
N LEU A 16 -3.11 13.71 0.01
CA LEU A 16 -3.90 12.77 -0.80
C LEU A 16 -3.19 11.42 -0.97
N GLY A 17 -1.88 11.44 -1.14
CA GLY A 17 -1.05 10.23 -1.15
C GLY A 17 -1.14 9.46 0.16
N ALA A 18 -1.03 10.15 1.30
CA ALA A 18 -1.14 9.56 2.63
C ALA A 18 -2.53 8.96 2.92
N TRP A 19 -3.60 9.61 2.47
CA TRP A 19 -4.96 9.07 2.60
C TRP A 19 -5.20 7.85 1.72
N LYS A 20 -4.69 7.86 0.49
CA LYS A 20 -4.77 6.69 -0.41
C LYS A 20 -4.04 5.49 0.20
N MET A 21 -2.85 5.72 0.74
CA MET A 21 -2.07 4.77 1.54
C MET A 21 -2.88 4.17 2.70
N ALA A 22 -3.40 5.02 3.58
CA ALA A 22 -4.16 4.62 4.75
C ALA A 22 -5.39 3.78 4.37
N PHE A 23 -6.12 4.19 3.32
CA PHE A 23 -7.27 3.45 2.81
C PHE A 23 -6.90 2.01 2.39
N TRP A 24 -5.85 1.83 1.59
CA TRP A 24 -5.44 0.51 1.13
C TRP A 24 -4.91 -0.38 2.25
N PHE A 25 -4.20 0.17 3.24
CA PHE A 25 -3.75 -0.59 4.40
C PHE A 25 -4.90 -1.04 5.29
N ILE A 26 -5.91 -0.18 5.51
CA ILE A 26 -7.11 -0.56 6.26
C ILE A 26 -7.88 -1.65 5.51
N LEU A 27 -8.12 -1.47 4.21
CA LEU A 27 -8.84 -2.44 3.39
C LEU A 27 -8.10 -3.79 3.33
N GLY A 28 -6.79 -3.76 3.13
CA GLY A 28 -5.97 -4.97 3.11
C GLY A 28 -5.88 -5.69 4.45
N GLY A 29 -5.75 -4.94 5.54
CA GLY A 29 -5.81 -5.50 6.90
C GLY A 29 -7.16 -6.18 7.17
N PHE A 30 -8.26 -5.56 6.74
CA PHE A 30 -9.59 -6.15 6.83
C PHE A 30 -9.72 -7.44 6.00
N ARG A 31 -9.21 -7.45 4.75
CA ARG A 31 -9.16 -8.66 3.91
C ARG A 31 -8.37 -9.78 4.58
N LEU A 32 -7.23 -9.48 5.20
CA LEU A 32 -6.41 -10.45 5.91
C LEU A 32 -7.11 -11.04 7.15
N ILE A 33 -7.85 -10.21 7.89
CA ILE A 33 -8.67 -10.69 9.03
C ILE A 33 -9.73 -11.67 8.52
N ILE A 34 -10.45 -11.32 7.44
CA ILE A 34 -11.44 -12.21 6.85
C ILE A 34 -10.79 -13.51 6.36
N HIS A 35 -9.67 -13.42 5.65
CA HIS A 35 -8.93 -14.59 5.17
C HIS A 35 -8.48 -15.50 6.34
N GLY A 36 -8.08 -14.92 7.47
CA GLY A 36 -7.77 -15.69 8.68
C GLY A 36 -8.97 -16.46 9.26
N ILE A 37 -10.20 -15.95 9.07
CA ILE A 37 -11.44 -16.60 9.52
C ILE A 37 -11.96 -17.61 8.46
N ILE A 38 -11.86 -17.26 7.17
CA ILE A 38 -12.32 -18.06 6.03
C ILE A 38 -11.16 -18.21 5.03
N PRO A 39 -10.23 -19.17 5.22
CA PRO A 39 -8.97 -19.25 4.45
C PRO A 39 -9.15 -19.48 2.95
N ASN A 40 -10.27 -20.08 2.55
CA ASN A 40 -10.57 -20.33 1.13
C ASN A 40 -11.25 -19.15 0.45
N PHE A 41 -11.56 -18.08 1.20
CA PHE A 41 -12.07 -16.83 0.68
C PHE A 41 -10.92 -15.82 0.63
N ASP A 42 -10.69 -15.25 -0.55
CA ASP A 42 -9.64 -14.24 -0.78
C ASP A 42 -8.21 -14.74 -0.48
N ILE A 43 -7.80 -15.82 -1.16
CA ILE A 43 -6.54 -16.53 -0.93
C ILE A 43 -5.29 -15.66 -1.15
N HIS A 44 -5.41 -14.63 -2.00
CA HIS A 44 -4.32 -13.70 -2.33
C HIS A 44 -4.43 -12.36 -1.60
N ALA A 45 -5.27 -12.26 -0.55
CA ALA A 45 -5.53 -11.03 0.21
C ALA A 45 -4.28 -10.21 0.56
N GLY A 46 -3.23 -10.87 1.05
CA GLY A 46 -1.97 -10.23 1.42
C GLY A 46 -1.19 -9.72 0.22
N GLN A 47 -0.93 -10.60 -0.75
CA GLN A 47 -0.15 -10.28 -1.96
C GLN A 47 -0.80 -9.15 -2.75
N ASP A 48 -2.11 -9.24 -2.99
CA ASP A 48 -2.88 -8.25 -3.75
C ASP A 48 -2.85 -6.86 -3.09
N THR A 49 -2.90 -6.83 -1.76
CA THR A 49 -2.86 -5.56 -1.00
C THR A 49 -1.50 -4.88 -1.17
N VAL A 50 -0.41 -5.64 -1.08
CA VAL A 50 0.95 -5.12 -1.25
C VAL A 50 1.18 -4.68 -2.69
N ASP A 51 0.86 -5.53 -3.66
CA ASP A 51 1.07 -5.24 -5.08
C ASP A 51 0.23 -4.05 -5.56
N ARG A 52 -0.93 -3.77 -4.92
CA ARG A 52 -1.73 -2.59 -5.21
C ARG A 52 -1.04 -1.28 -4.80
N TYR A 53 -0.22 -1.31 -3.75
CA TYR A 53 0.46 -0.14 -3.23
C TYR A 53 1.91 -0.01 -3.74
N ALA A 54 2.62 -1.12 -3.87
CA ALA A 54 3.99 -1.23 -4.34
C ALA A 54 4.07 -2.34 -5.40
N PRO A 55 3.66 -2.07 -6.65
CA PRO A 55 3.58 -3.09 -7.67
C PRO A 55 4.97 -3.67 -7.98
N PRO A 56 5.07 -4.95 -8.40
CA PRO A 56 6.34 -5.65 -8.56
C PRO A 56 7.36 -4.95 -9.47
N ASN A 57 6.90 -4.21 -10.46
CA ASN A 57 7.73 -3.43 -11.40
C ASN A 57 8.37 -2.18 -10.79
N GLU A 58 8.00 -1.78 -9.57
CA GLU A 58 8.64 -0.69 -8.81
C GLU A 58 9.61 -1.20 -7.73
N ARG A 59 9.65 -2.52 -7.50
CA ARG A 59 10.75 -3.17 -6.76
C ARG A 59 11.89 -3.34 -7.76
N SER A 60 12.77 -2.35 -7.88
CA SER A 60 14.05 -2.57 -8.57
C SER A 60 14.68 -3.84 -8.00
N GLU A 61 14.84 -4.87 -8.83
CA GLU A 61 15.64 -6.03 -8.46
C GLU A 61 17.00 -5.50 -7.99
N PRO A 62 17.55 -5.97 -6.86
CA PRO A 62 18.93 -5.69 -6.55
C PRO A 62 19.75 -6.24 -7.72
N SER A 63 20.43 -5.35 -8.45
CA SER A 63 21.33 -5.71 -9.53
C SER A 63 22.28 -6.78 -9.00
N SER A 64 22.13 -8.01 -9.52
CA SER A 64 23.01 -9.13 -9.24
C SER A 64 24.35 -8.93 -9.94
#